data_AF-A0A7X1B0Z6-F1
#
_entry.id   AF-A0A7X1B0Z6-F1
#
_cell.length_a   1.000
_cell.length_b   1.000
_cell.length_c   1.000
_cell.angle_alpha   90.00
_cell.angle_beta   90.00
_cell.angle_gamma   90.00
#
_symmetry.space_group_name_H-M   'P 1'
#
loop_
_entity.id
_entity.type
_entity.pdbx_description
1 polymer ?
#
loop_
_entity_poly.entity_id
_entity_poly.type
_entity_poly.pdbx_seq_one_letter_code
_entity_poly.pdbx_strand_id
1 'polypeptide(L)'
;MPIHFKKTNQILNSGWLLRCEDADAPHNAHEWVDVDLPLHVQTSAHGLPLNQLYQGLDTEKVAWMADKTWVYRREIDVPHVNADREIVLCFKGIDYSFRIDVDGEERIRKDGMFSHTEVPLTPGLHTVEVRIFPPTFVVERMAGHNAGELPLNHGLKARFSKGWDWAPPLLTAGIWDDVELVERQRRHVRSAWVQTRLSNRNRADCMVYVHLSEPVAAATITVQLDGHKHRFSVVGDRDFVLPVTLTNPTLWWPNGLGRPDLVELAISVAVEGETLDEYAVLTGLREVRKEPAQGQRPNDTPHQLMINGRRVFLRGANWVPGDCCFAAMTRERYESQLTPYARSHFNIIRVWGGGLIEKASFYETCDRLGLMVMQEFPLACEKVPEREDFLRLVKQEMEDFVPRLNPHPSIVMWTGGNEHFHYWDALESGTPEMNAAKSDFSMRFWNDQEMIGGNDPYRNLVLLFIGGLFEKLDGTRPFQPTSGMEGEGEPHGIWNFNPRLGDQRMRDYDNLYDFWNDAKEHFYSEASVEGIASRESIAHVLDSVAPDLPDPDDPVWIHHKAFDACWPIPRSLYPDRDANPKAALDSSLPSPLQTNHHHANRTPSHQSTFHARGYQAVPPGCGDHVCL
;
A
#
# COMPACT_ATOMS: atom_id res chain seq x y z
N MET A 1 11.27 10.19 -7.79
CA MET A 1 10.44 11.40 -7.65
C MET A 1 10.54 12.22 -8.93
N PRO A 2 9.47 12.91 -9.35
CA PRO A 2 9.58 13.89 -10.40
C PRO A 2 10.56 15.01 -9.99
N ILE A 3 11.55 15.26 -10.83
CA ILE A 3 12.54 16.31 -10.71
C ILE A 3 12.07 17.46 -11.58
N HIS A 4 11.79 18.61 -10.99
CA HIS A 4 11.70 19.84 -11.77
C HIS A 4 13.07 20.49 -11.76
N PHE A 5 13.68 20.70 -12.92
CA PHE A 5 15.06 21.20 -12.98
C PHE A 5 15.20 22.65 -12.49
N LYS A 6 14.08 23.38 -12.39
CA LYS A 6 13.98 24.72 -11.77
C LYS A 6 13.31 24.71 -10.39
N LYS A 7 13.24 23.57 -9.72
CA LYS A 7 12.67 23.43 -8.37
C LYS A 7 13.77 23.18 -7.36
N THR A 8 13.73 23.93 -6.28
CA THR A 8 14.62 23.79 -5.13
C THR A 8 13.77 23.27 -3.97
N ASN A 9 14.14 22.09 -3.46
CA ASN A 9 13.45 21.44 -2.35
C ASN A 9 14.35 21.45 -1.12
N GLN A 10 13.83 21.98 -0.02
CA GLN A 10 14.42 21.83 1.30
C GLN A 10 13.51 20.95 2.15
N ILE A 11 14.01 19.81 2.61
CA ILE A 11 13.29 18.98 3.60
C ILE A 11 13.28 19.74 4.93
N LEU A 12 12.09 19.98 5.48
CA LEU A 12 11.86 20.68 6.74
C LEU A 12 11.34 19.73 7.81
N ASN A 13 12.00 18.60 7.99
CA ASN A 13 11.57 17.58 8.95
C ASN A 13 12.02 17.88 10.40
N SER A 14 13.06 18.69 10.62
CA SER A 14 13.66 18.91 11.95
C SER A 14 13.42 20.31 12.51
N GLY A 15 13.19 20.48 13.82
CA GLY A 15 12.92 21.79 14.43
C GLY A 15 11.43 22.15 14.48
N TRP A 16 10.57 21.13 14.49
CA TRP A 16 9.17 21.27 14.85
C TRP A 16 9.03 21.08 16.36
N LEU A 17 8.13 21.86 16.95
CA LEU A 17 7.68 21.68 18.33
C LEU A 17 6.33 20.99 18.33
N LEU A 18 6.08 20.10 19.29
CA LEU A 18 4.81 19.39 19.49
C LEU A 18 4.29 19.65 20.90
N ARG A 19 2.96 19.77 21.06
CA ARG A 19 2.26 19.64 22.34
C ARG A 19 0.81 19.21 22.16
N CYS A 20 0.19 18.73 23.22
CA CYS A 20 -1.25 18.55 23.36
C CYS A 20 -1.91 19.81 23.92
N GLU A 21 -3.06 20.22 23.37
CA GLU A 21 -3.80 21.39 23.86
C GLU A 21 -4.99 21.08 24.77
N ASP A 22 -5.45 19.83 24.79
CA ASP A 22 -6.64 19.44 25.56
C ASP A 22 -6.34 19.35 27.05
N ALA A 23 -7.07 20.12 27.85
CA ALA A 23 -6.80 20.34 29.27
C ALA A 23 -6.87 19.08 30.15
N ASP A 24 -7.47 17.98 29.67
CA ASP A 24 -7.56 16.70 30.36
C ASP A 24 -6.41 15.73 30.04
N ALA A 25 -5.45 16.16 29.21
CA ALA A 25 -4.22 15.42 28.96
C ALA A 25 -3.27 15.42 30.19
N PRO A 26 -2.33 14.45 30.28
CA PRO A 26 -1.26 14.47 31.27
C PRO A 26 -0.48 15.79 31.25
N HIS A 27 -0.05 16.27 32.41
CA HIS A 27 0.55 17.61 32.54
C HIS A 27 1.76 17.85 31.61
N ASN A 28 2.61 16.83 31.46
CA ASN A 28 3.78 16.86 30.60
C ASN A 28 3.42 16.92 29.10
N ALA A 29 2.21 16.53 28.69
CA ALA A 29 1.76 16.60 27.30
C ALA A 29 1.53 18.04 26.83
N HIS A 30 1.38 19.00 27.75
CA HIS A 30 1.19 20.41 27.41
C HIS A 30 2.50 21.16 27.13
N GLU A 31 3.63 20.59 27.51
CA GLU A 31 4.94 21.16 27.28
C GLU A 31 5.32 21.04 25.80
N TRP A 32 5.92 22.09 25.24
CA TRP A 32 6.46 22.01 23.89
C TRP A 32 7.72 21.14 23.89
N VAL A 33 7.73 20.10 23.06
CA VAL A 33 8.88 19.23 22.86
C VAL A 33 9.34 19.29 21.41
N ASP A 34 10.65 19.27 21.19
CA ASP A 34 11.22 19.13 19.85
C ASP A 34 10.90 17.75 19.27
N VAL A 35 10.51 17.74 17.99
CA VAL A 35 10.22 16.53 17.24
C VAL A 35 10.82 16.60 15.83
N ASP A 36 11.23 15.44 15.35
CA ASP A 36 11.58 15.22 13.94
C ASP A 36 10.41 14.54 13.22
N LEU A 37 10.18 14.94 11.98
CA LEU A 37 9.18 14.36 11.09
C LEU A 37 9.83 13.37 10.10
N PRO A 38 9.06 12.44 9.52
CA PRO A 38 7.66 12.14 9.81
C PRO A 38 7.45 11.49 11.18
N LEU A 39 6.31 11.75 11.82
CA LEU A 39 6.04 11.30 13.18
C LEU A 39 4.54 11.06 13.44
N HIS A 40 4.26 9.97 14.16
CA HIS A 40 3.01 9.83 14.91
C HIS A 40 3.22 10.26 16.36
N VAL A 41 2.26 10.97 16.93
CA VAL A 41 2.36 11.51 18.29
C VAL A 41 2.60 10.39 19.33
N GLN A 42 2.09 9.18 19.07
CA GLN A 42 2.29 7.97 19.87
C GLN A 42 3.76 7.58 20.02
N THR A 43 4.62 7.96 19.07
CA THR A 43 6.07 7.72 19.11
C THR A 43 6.91 8.96 19.41
N SER A 44 6.26 10.05 19.83
CA SER A 44 6.92 11.27 20.30
C SER A 44 7.47 11.12 21.73
N ALA A 45 8.11 12.18 22.24
CA ALA A 45 8.54 12.27 23.64
C ALA A 45 7.38 12.20 24.66
N HIS A 46 6.13 12.39 24.24
CA HIS A 46 4.94 12.22 25.09
C HIS A 46 4.37 10.79 25.06
N GLY A 47 4.84 9.95 24.13
CA GLY A 47 4.41 8.57 23.94
C GLY A 47 5.52 7.58 24.29
N LEU A 48 5.69 6.56 23.43
CA LEU A 48 6.70 5.51 23.61
C LEU A 48 7.59 5.41 22.35
N PRO A 49 8.90 5.17 22.50
CA PRO A 49 9.76 4.97 21.34
C PRO A 49 9.32 3.72 20.55
N LEU A 50 9.50 3.75 19.23
CA LEU A 50 9.00 2.70 18.31
C LEU A 50 9.42 1.27 18.72
N ASN A 51 10.64 1.10 19.22
CA ASN A 51 11.16 -0.20 19.67
C ASN A 51 10.53 -0.72 20.97
N GLN A 52 9.83 0.13 21.71
CA GLN A 52 9.09 -0.23 22.92
C GLN A 52 7.59 -0.33 22.65
N LEU A 53 7.06 0.42 21.67
CA LEU A 53 5.63 0.52 21.37
C LEU A 53 4.91 -0.84 21.26
N TYR A 54 5.61 -1.85 20.74
CA TYR A 54 5.05 -3.19 20.49
C TYR A 54 5.30 -4.19 21.61
N GLN A 55 5.92 -3.81 22.73
CA GLN A 55 6.20 -4.73 23.84
C GLN A 55 4.95 -4.94 24.70
N GLY A 56 4.55 -6.19 24.93
CA GLY A 56 3.41 -6.54 25.77
C GLY A 56 2.13 -5.84 25.32
N LEU A 57 1.59 -4.98 26.19
CA LEU A 57 0.39 -4.18 25.95
C LEU A 57 0.73 -2.68 25.80
N ASP A 58 1.96 -2.34 25.42
CA ASP A 58 2.47 -0.95 25.49
C ASP A 58 1.72 0.03 24.56
N THR A 59 1.08 -0.45 23.50
CA THR A 59 0.16 0.36 22.67
C THR A 59 -1.03 0.91 23.48
N GLU A 60 -1.49 0.20 24.52
CA GLU A 60 -2.58 0.65 25.40
C GLU A 60 -2.16 1.85 26.26
N LYS A 61 -0.87 1.94 26.59
CA LYS A 61 -0.32 3.07 27.36
C LYS A 61 -0.37 4.38 26.59
N VAL A 62 -0.43 4.32 25.25
CA VAL A 62 -0.51 5.50 24.36
C VAL A 62 -1.90 5.68 23.73
N ALA A 63 -2.86 4.81 24.03
CA ALA A 63 -4.21 4.87 23.45
C ALA A 63 -4.94 6.18 23.76
N TRP A 64 -4.71 6.77 24.93
CA TRP A 64 -5.29 8.06 25.34
C TRP A 64 -4.96 9.21 24.38
N MET A 65 -3.85 9.11 23.64
CA MET A 65 -3.37 10.16 22.74
C MET A 65 -4.23 10.32 21.48
N ALA A 66 -5.01 9.29 21.12
CA ALA A 66 -5.81 9.26 19.90
C ALA A 66 -7.06 10.15 19.98
N ASP A 67 -7.53 10.44 21.20
CA ASP A 67 -8.67 11.31 21.47
C ASP A 67 -8.24 12.71 21.92
N LYS A 68 -7.09 13.16 21.39
CA LYS A 68 -6.49 14.45 21.74
C LYS A 68 -6.15 15.29 20.52
N THR A 69 -6.21 16.59 20.72
CA THR A 69 -5.81 17.60 19.74
C THR A 69 -4.34 17.95 19.93
N TRP A 70 -3.57 17.72 18.87
CA TRP A 70 -2.13 17.90 18.86
C TRP A 70 -1.73 19.09 17.99
N VAL A 71 -0.75 19.86 18.45
CA VAL A 71 -0.29 21.09 17.81
C VAL A 71 1.18 20.95 17.48
N TYR A 72 1.50 21.02 16.19
CA TYR A 72 2.86 21.21 15.71
C TYR A 72 3.10 22.70 15.47
N ARG A 73 4.28 23.20 15.81
CA ARG A 73 4.68 24.60 15.54
C ARG A 73 6.10 24.65 14.98
N ARG A 74 6.34 25.54 14.02
CA ARG A 74 7.66 25.84 13.50
C ARG A 74 7.77 27.29 13.03
N GLU A 75 8.92 27.92 13.28
CA GLU A 75 9.31 29.15 12.59
C GLU A 75 10.04 28.81 11.28
N ILE A 76 9.63 29.47 10.19
CA ILE A 76 10.15 29.25 8.84
C ILE A 76 10.60 30.59 8.28
N ASP A 77 11.89 30.71 8.00
CA ASP A 77 12.45 31.86 7.27
C ASP A 77 12.34 31.60 5.76
N VAL A 78 11.47 32.37 5.10
CA VAL A 78 11.16 32.22 3.68
C VAL A 78 11.98 33.21 2.86
N PRO A 79 12.82 32.73 1.92
CA PRO A 79 13.68 33.61 1.14
C PRO A 79 12.88 34.48 0.17
N HIS A 80 13.47 35.62 -0.20
CA HIS A 80 12.97 36.40 -1.34
C HIS A 80 13.20 35.65 -2.65
N VAL A 81 12.16 35.59 -3.48
CA VAL A 81 12.20 35.00 -4.82
C VAL A 81 11.72 35.99 -5.87
N ASN A 82 12.07 35.75 -7.13
CA ASN A 82 11.58 36.54 -8.25
C ASN A 82 10.05 36.43 -8.38
N ALA A 83 9.41 37.43 -9.00
CA ALA A 83 7.96 37.54 -9.08
C ALA A 83 7.26 36.37 -9.83
N ASP A 84 7.96 35.71 -10.75
CA ASP A 84 7.52 34.54 -11.50
C ASP A 84 7.57 33.24 -10.67
N ARG A 85 8.26 33.27 -9.52
CA ARG A 85 8.38 32.14 -8.60
C ARG A 85 7.50 32.30 -7.37
N GLU A 86 7.29 31.17 -6.70
CA GLU A 86 6.61 31.08 -5.41
C GLU A 86 7.34 30.10 -4.50
N ILE A 87 7.21 30.33 -3.19
CA ILE A 87 7.60 29.38 -2.15
C ILE A 87 6.32 28.73 -1.61
N VAL A 88 6.33 27.41 -1.51
CA VAL A 88 5.21 26.61 -1.03
C VAL A 88 5.72 25.64 0.04
N LEU A 89 5.11 25.66 1.22
CA LEU A 89 5.30 24.63 2.23
C LEU A 89 4.37 23.45 1.89
N CYS A 90 4.96 22.30 1.58
CA CYS A 90 4.25 21.10 1.15
C CYS A 90 4.33 20.02 2.24
N PHE A 91 3.19 19.63 2.78
CA PHE A 91 3.05 18.47 3.66
C PHE A 91 2.64 17.27 2.81
N LYS A 92 3.46 16.22 2.78
CA LYS A 92 3.14 15.01 1.99
C LYS A 92 2.05 14.15 2.61
N GLY A 93 1.83 14.26 3.93
CA GLY A 93 0.78 13.52 4.62
C GLY A 93 0.54 14.02 6.05
N ILE A 94 -0.72 14.31 6.38
CA ILE A 94 -1.18 14.69 7.72
C ILE A 94 -2.36 13.80 8.09
N ASP A 95 -2.34 13.19 9.28
CA ASP A 95 -3.31 12.18 9.73
C ASP A 95 -4.25 12.75 10.81
N TYR A 96 -5.52 13.03 10.54
CA TYR A 96 -6.14 13.16 9.21
C TYR A 96 -7.17 14.30 9.10
N SER A 97 -7.67 14.85 10.20
CA SER A 97 -8.45 16.09 10.22
C SER A 97 -7.62 17.18 10.85
N PHE A 98 -7.37 18.27 10.14
CA PHE A 98 -6.41 19.26 10.59
C PHE A 98 -6.71 20.67 10.10
N ARG A 99 -6.04 21.61 10.75
CA ARG A 99 -5.96 23.02 10.37
C ARG A 99 -4.51 23.46 10.32
N ILE A 100 -4.18 24.32 9.36
CA ILE A 100 -2.89 25.00 9.29
C ILE A 100 -3.10 26.50 9.45
N ASP A 101 -2.44 27.07 10.46
CA ASP A 101 -2.41 28.50 10.73
C ASP A 101 -1.02 29.06 10.34
N VAL A 102 -0.99 30.23 9.72
CA VAL A 102 0.25 30.97 9.41
C VAL A 102 0.14 32.36 10.03
N ASP A 103 1.06 32.69 10.92
CA ASP A 103 1.08 33.92 11.72
C ASP A 103 -0.23 34.18 12.49
N GLY A 104 -0.85 33.09 12.95
CA GLY A 104 -2.11 33.12 13.69
C GLY A 104 -3.37 33.21 12.83
N GLU A 105 -3.24 33.23 11.51
CA GLU A 105 -4.39 33.20 10.57
C GLU A 105 -4.59 31.80 9.99
N GLU A 106 -5.82 31.29 10.07
CA GLU A 106 -6.22 30.02 9.44
C GLU A 106 -6.05 30.11 7.91
N ARG A 107 -5.17 29.28 7.35
CA ARG A 107 -4.94 29.19 5.89
C ARG A 107 -5.63 27.99 5.28
N ILE A 108 -5.61 26.86 5.97
CA ILE A 108 -6.14 25.58 5.48
C ILE A 108 -6.90 24.88 6.60
N ARG A 109 -8.04 24.28 6.25
CA ARG A 109 -8.76 23.30 7.06
C ARG A 109 -9.18 22.16 6.14
N LYS A 110 -8.83 20.93 6.50
CA LYS A 110 -8.97 19.78 5.60
C LYS A 110 -9.12 18.48 6.38
N ASP A 111 -9.86 17.55 5.79
CA ASP A 111 -9.88 16.15 6.21
C ASP A 111 -9.28 15.28 5.09
N GLY A 112 -8.78 14.10 5.46
CA GLY A 112 -8.15 13.14 4.56
C GLY A 112 -6.63 13.13 4.73
N MET A 113 -6.03 11.92 4.72
CA MET A 113 -4.60 11.75 5.00
C MET A 113 -3.73 11.36 3.79
N PHE A 114 -4.32 11.12 2.62
CA PHE A 114 -3.63 10.54 1.45
C PHE A 114 -3.20 11.58 0.41
N SER A 115 -3.73 12.81 0.50
CA SER A 115 -3.36 13.90 -0.38
C SER A 115 -2.36 14.87 0.24
N HIS A 116 -1.46 15.38 -0.60
CA HIS A 116 -0.56 16.46 -0.21
C HIS A 116 -1.33 17.73 0.16
N THR A 117 -0.71 18.56 0.99
CA THR A 117 -1.25 19.88 1.38
C THR A 117 -0.20 20.95 1.15
N GLU A 118 -0.51 21.90 0.26
CA GLU A 118 0.38 22.98 -0.15
C GLU A 118 -0.06 24.32 0.47
N VAL A 119 0.85 25.01 1.16
CA VAL A 119 0.64 26.33 1.76
C VAL A 119 1.61 27.33 1.11
N PRO A 120 1.15 28.20 0.20
CA PRO A 120 1.99 29.26 -0.34
C PRO A 120 2.42 30.23 0.76
N LEU A 121 3.71 30.58 0.80
CA LEU A 121 4.27 31.53 1.77
C LEU A 121 4.89 32.73 1.06
N THR A 122 4.74 33.89 1.67
CA THR A 122 5.44 35.11 1.25
C THR A 122 6.87 35.13 1.79
N PRO A 123 7.79 35.94 1.23
CA PRO A 123 9.10 36.14 1.83
C PRO A 123 9.02 36.74 3.24
N GLY A 124 9.85 36.26 4.15
CA GLY A 124 9.91 36.70 5.54
C GLY A 124 9.84 35.54 6.55
N LEU A 125 9.91 35.90 7.83
CA LEU A 125 9.80 34.95 8.93
C LEU A 125 8.32 34.69 9.24
N HIS A 126 7.92 33.42 9.19
CA HIS A 126 6.55 32.98 9.45
C HIS A 126 6.49 31.95 10.57
N THR A 127 5.50 32.06 11.45
CA THR A 127 5.14 30.98 12.38
C THR A 127 4.05 30.12 11.77
N VAL A 128 4.34 28.84 11.55
CA VAL A 128 3.38 27.86 11.04
C VAL A 128 2.94 26.94 12.17
N GLU A 129 1.64 26.81 12.37
CA GLU A 129 1.05 25.82 13.27
C GLU A 129 0.18 24.82 12.52
N VAL A 130 0.34 23.54 12.83
CA VAL A 130 -0.53 22.47 12.33
C VAL A 130 -1.25 21.86 13.50
N ARG A 131 -2.57 22.00 13.51
CA ARG A 131 -3.48 21.46 14.53
C ARG A 131 -4.15 20.23 13.98
N ILE A 132 -3.95 19.09 14.63
CA ILE A 132 -4.52 17.80 14.25
C ILE A 132 -5.59 17.45 15.27
N PHE A 133 -6.83 17.29 14.79
CA PHE A 133 -7.99 16.97 15.60
C PHE A 133 -8.21 15.46 15.69
N PRO A 134 -8.73 14.96 16.83
CA PRO A 134 -9.04 13.55 16.97
C PRO A 134 -10.22 13.13 16.07
N PRO A 135 -10.37 11.82 15.75
CA PRO A 135 -11.49 11.35 14.93
C PRO A 135 -12.87 11.68 15.52
N THR A 136 -12.99 11.76 16.86
CA THR A 136 -14.21 12.17 17.58
C THR A 136 -14.68 13.57 17.19
N PHE A 137 -13.76 14.51 16.98
CA PHE A 137 -14.06 15.86 16.49
C PHE A 137 -14.77 15.85 15.13
N VAL A 138 -14.38 14.92 14.24
CA VAL A 138 -15.02 14.78 12.92
C VAL A 138 -16.46 14.32 13.09
N VAL A 139 -16.72 13.33 13.95
CA VAL A 139 -18.07 12.83 14.22
C VAL A 139 -18.97 13.90 14.80
N GLU A 140 -18.48 14.63 15.82
CA GLU A 140 -19.24 15.72 16.44
C GLU A 140 -19.59 16.83 15.45
N ARG A 141 -18.64 17.21 14.58
CA ARG A 141 -18.90 18.20 13.52
C ARG A 141 -19.94 17.71 12.50
N MET A 142 -20.04 16.40 12.31
CA MET A 142 -21.00 15.75 11.41
C MET A 142 -22.36 15.46 12.07
N ALA A 143 -22.55 15.81 13.36
CA ALA A 143 -23.70 15.44 14.18
C ALA A 143 -25.05 15.99 13.66
N GLY A 144 -25.60 15.23 12.72
CA GLY A 144 -27.01 15.06 12.37
C GLY A 144 -27.34 13.61 11.95
N HIS A 145 -26.33 12.73 11.87
CA HIS A 145 -26.48 11.33 11.45
C HIS A 145 -25.70 10.40 12.41
N ASN A 146 -26.42 9.41 12.96
CA ASN A 146 -25.95 8.17 13.59
C ASN A 146 -24.87 8.26 14.67
N ALA A 147 -25.30 8.49 15.92
CA ALA A 147 -24.48 8.41 17.14
C ALA A 147 -24.01 6.98 17.51
N GLY A 148 -23.93 6.06 16.54
CA GLY A 148 -23.53 4.65 16.72
C GLY A 148 -22.42 4.18 15.77
N GLU A 149 -22.11 4.93 14.71
CA GLU A 149 -21.08 4.55 13.72
C GLU A 149 -19.67 4.88 14.22
N LEU A 150 -18.71 3.98 13.93
CA LEU A 150 -17.31 4.22 14.28
C LEU A 150 -16.78 5.50 13.62
N PRO A 151 -16.07 6.39 14.35
CA PRO A 151 -15.59 7.67 13.82
C PRO A 151 -14.84 7.62 12.50
N LEU A 152 -14.10 6.52 12.29
CA LEU A 152 -13.32 6.28 11.10
C LEU A 152 -14.19 6.11 9.85
N ASN A 153 -15.38 5.51 9.97
CA ASN A 153 -16.33 5.31 8.88
C ASN A 153 -16.75 6.66 8.26
N HIS A 154 -16.55 7.78 8.96
CA HIS A 154 -16.88 9.10 8.46
C HIS A 154 -15.77 9.82 7.67
N GLY A 155 -14.53 9.31 7.70
CA GLY A 155 -13.38 9.95 7.09
C GLY A 155 -12.64 9.07 6.08
N LEU A 156 -11.53 9.58 5.52
CA LEU A 156 -10.53 8.79 4.81
C LEU A 156 -9.26 8.76 5.66
N LYS A 157 -9.17 7.73 6.50
CA LYS A 157 -8.03 7.39 7.37
C LYS A 157 -7.74 5.89 7.24
N ALA A 158 -6.49 5.50 7.46
CA ALA A 158 -6.06 4.11 7.45
C ALA A 158 -6.94 3.26 8.39
N ARG A 159 -7.70 2.32 7.83
CA ARG A 159 -8.76 1.58 8.53
C ARG A 159 -8.20 0.66 9.59
N PHE A 160 -7.07 0.04 9.31
CA PHE A 160 -6.41 -0.89 10.22
C PHE A 160 -5.97 -0.24 11.55
N SER A 161 -5.90 1.09 11.63
CA SER A 161 -5.45 1.81 12.84
C SER A 161 -6.37 1.60 14.06
N LYS A 162 -7.64 1.23 13.87
CA LYS A 162 -8.53 0.78 14.97
C LYS A 162 -8.21 -0.61 15.50
N GLY A 163 -7.20 -1.26 14.93
CA GLY A 163 -6.97 -2.69 15.02
C GLY A 163 -7.57 -3.40 13.82
N TRP A 164 -6.96 -4.51 13.46
CA TRP A 164 -7.45 -5.43 12.42
C TRP A 164 -7.29 -6.88 12.90
N ASP A 165 -7.67 -7.86 12.10
CA ASP A 165 -7.46 -9.28 12.43
C ASP A 165 -5.95 -9.67 12.54
N TRP A 166 -5.04 -8.88 11.95
CA TRP A 166 -3.58 -9.09 12.01
C TRP A 166 -2.79 -7.98 12.73
N ALA A 167 -3.44 -6.90 13.19
CA ALA A 167 -2.77 -5.77 13.85
C ALA A 167 -3.43 -5.36 15.17
N PRO A 168 -2.64 -5.05 16.21
CA PRO A 168 -3.16 -4.42 17.42
C PRO A 168 -3.73 -3.02 17.12
N PRO A 169 -4.67 -2.54 17.94
CA PRO A 169 -5.18 -1.18 17.81
C PRO A 169 -4.07 -0.16 18.09
N LEU A 170 -3.86 0.76 17.13
CA LEU A 170 -2.99 1.93 17.27
C LEU A 170 -3.58 3.07 16.44
N LEU A 171 -4.50 3.81 17.05
CA LEU A 171 -5.18 4.92 16.39
C LEU A 171 -4.26 6.13 16.32
N THR A 172 -3.49 6.21 15.25
CA THR A 172 -2.42 7.20 15.05
C THR A 172 -2.95 8.63 14.86
N ALA A 173 -2.10 9.62 15.13
CA ALA A 173 -2.27 11.01 14.70
C ALA A 173 -0.89 11.63 14.45
N GLY A 174 -0.75 12.56 13.50
CA GLY A 174 0.54 13.23 13.24
C GLY A 174 0.78 13.63 11.80
N ILE A 175 1.94 14.25 11.56
CA ILE A 175 2.45 14.53 10.22
C ILE A 175 3.26 13.31 9.77
N TRP A 176 2.63 12.41 9.00
CA TRP A 176 3.08 11.04 8.79
C TRP A 176 3.99 10.84 7.56
N ASP A 177 4.12 11.88 6.72
CA ASP A 177 5.10 11.93 5.64
C ASP A 177 5.85 13.27 5.62
N ASP A 178 6.88 13.42 4.78
CA ASP A 178 7.81 14.55 4.82
C ASP A 178 7.11 15.91 4.68
N VAL A 179 7.79 16.94 5.21
CA VAL A 179 7.48 18.34 4.94
C VAL A 179 8.60 18.96 4.10
N GLU A 180 8.24 19.65 3.03
CA GLU A 180 9.19 20.29 2.13
C GLU A 180 8.87 21.78 1.96
N LEU A 181 9.89 22.63 1.99
CA LEU A 181 9.81 23.98 1.45
C LEU A 181 10.23 23.93 -0.01
N VAL A 182 9.29 24.27 -0.89
CA VAL A 182 9.43 24.15 -2.34
C VAL A 182 9.48 25.53 -2.95
N GLU A 183 10.58 25.86 -3.63
CA GLU A 183 10.62 26.98 -4.56
C GLU A 183 10.35 26.50 -5.97
N ARG A 184 9.31 27.03 -6.62
CA ARG A 184 8.93 26.65 -7.98
C ARG A 184 8.45 27.86 -8.79
N GLN A 185 8.31 27.64 -10.10
CA GLN A 185 7.62 28.58 -10.98
C GLN A 185 6.12 28.59 -10.65
N ARG A 186 5.48 29.77 -10.62
CA ARG A 186 4.02 29.87 -10.37
C ARG A 186 3.24 29.04 -11.37
N ARG A 187 3.60 29.19 -12.65
CA ARG A 187 3.13 28.29 -13.71
C ARG A 187 4.18 27.22 -13.98
N HIS A 188 3.83 25.97 -13.72
CA HIS A 188 4.73 24.83 -13.80
C HIS A 188 4.00 23.58 -14.32
N VAL A 189 4.75 22.54 -14.67
CA VAL A 189 4.19 21.22 -15.03
C VAL A 189 3.80 20.48 -13.76
N ARG A 190 2.51 20.42 -13.41
CA ARG A 190 2.04 19.73 -12.20
C ARG A 190 2.31 18.22 -12.25
N SER A 191 2.12 17.61 -13.42
CA SER A 191 2.37 16.18 -13.62
C SER A 191 2.54 15.85 -15.10
N ALA A 192 3.34 14.82 -15.40
CA ALA A 192 3.34 14.21 -16.72
C ALA A 192 3.57 12.70 -16.63
N TRP A 193 2.92 11.94 -17.51
CA TRP A 193 3.10 10.50 -17.63
C TRP A 193 2.88 10.03 -19.06
N VAL A 194 3.14 8.75 -19.32
CA VAL A 194 3.06 8.15 -20.64
C VAL A 194 2.18 6.91 -20.64
N GLN A 195 1.24 6.86 -21.58
CA GLN A 195 0.61 5.61 -22.00
C GLN A 195 1.36 5.06 -23.20
N THR A 196 1.76 3.79 -23.13
CA THR A 196 2.46 3.12 -24.24
C THR A 196 1.55 2.09 -24.88
N ARG A 197 1.42 2.11 -26.22
CA ARG A 197 0.84 1.01 -26.99
C ARG A 197 1.87 0.47 -27.97
N LEU A 198 2.03 -0.85 -27.99
CA LEU A 198 2.98 -1.50 -28.89
C LEU A 198 2.29 -1.80 -30.21
N SER A 199 2.74 -1.16 -31.30
CA SER A 199 2.32 -1.58 -32.65
C SER A 199 3.08 -2.84 -33.09
N ASN A 200 4.32 -3.02 -32.64
CA ASN A 200 5.09 -4.27 -32.71
C ASN A 200 6.28 -4.22 -31.73
N ARG A 201 7.18 -5.21 -31.78
CA ARG A 201 8.36 -5.28 -30.90
C ARG A 201 9.35 -4.11 -31.04
N ASN A 202 9.38 -3.46 -32.20
CA ASN A 202 10.35 -2.40 -32.53
C ASN A 202 9.69 -1.02 -32.63
N ARG A 203 8.40 -0.90 -32.29
CA ARG A 203 7.69 0.37 -32.40
C ARG A 203 6.62 0.48 -31.32
N ALA A 204 6.65 1.60 -30.60
CA ALA A 204 5.59 2.00 -29.69
C ALA A 204 4.99 3.33 -30.15
N ASP A 205 3.67 3.42 -30.11
CA ASP A 205 2.93 4.67 -30.23
C ASP A 205 2.47 5.05 -28.82
N CYS A 206 3.00 6.17 -28.33
CA CYS A 206 2.84 6.64 -26.96
C CYS A 206 1.97 7.90 -26.93
N MET A 207 1.16 8.03 -25.88
CA MET A 207 0.44 9.26 -25.54
C MET A 207 1.05 9.83 -24.28
N VAL A 208 1.66 11.00 -24.38
CA VAL A 208 2.25 11.71 -23.25
C VAL A 208 1.24 12.73 -22.74
N TYR A 209 0.81 12.53 -21.50
CA TYR A 209 -0.12 13.41 -20.81
C TYR A 209 0.69 14.45 -20.05
N VAL A 210 0.36 15.74 -20.21
CA VAL A 210 1.02 16.86 -19.52
C VAL A 210 -0.06 17.74 -18.91
N HIS A 211 0.03 17.96 -17.61
CA HIS A 211 -0.86 18.87 -16.87
C HIS A 211 -0.07 20.05 -16.33
N LEU A 212 -0.47 21.25 -16.71
CA LEU A 212 0.07 22.50 -16.19
C LEU A 212 -0.72 22.97 -14.96
N SER A 213 -0.08 23.70 -14.05
CA SER A 213 -0.75 24.31 -12.90
C SER A 213 -1.81 25.34 -13.30
N GLU A 214 -1.61 26.02 -14.43
CA GLU A 214 -2.53 27.00 -15.00
C GLU A 214 -2.58 26.88 -16.54
N PRO A 215 -3.68 27.30 -17.18
CA PRO A 215 -3.77 27.37 -18.63
C PRO A 215 -2.73 28.30 -19.26
N VAL A 216 -2.30 27.97 -20.48
CA VAL A 216 -1.43 28.81 -21.33
C VAL A 216 -2.18 29.28 -22.57
N ALA A 217 -2.01 30.54 -22.94
CA ALA A 217 -2.59 31.07 -24.19
C ALA A 217 -1.95 30.38 -25.41
N ALA A 218 -0.62 30.31 -25.43
CA ALA A 218 0.16 29.55 -26.39
C ALA A 218 1.49 29.12 -25.75
N ALA A 219 1.92 27.89 -26.01
CA ALA A 219 3.22 27.39 -25.58
C ALA A 219 3.82 26.41 -26.59
N THR A 220 5.13 26.25 -26.53
CA THR A 220 5.83 25.08 -27.07
C THR A 220 6.03 24.08 -25.94
N ILE A 221 5.60 22.83 -26.11
CA ILE A 221 5.99 21.73 -25.24
C ILE A 221 6.99 20.85 -25.98
N THR A 222 8.14 20.61 -25.37
CA THR A 222 9.15 19.67 -25.84
C THR A 222 9.13 18.44 -24.95
N VAL A 223 8.91 17.27 -25.55
CA VAL A 223 8.92 15.97 -24.88
C VAL A 223 10.21 15.26 -25.25
N GLN A 224 10.97 14.81 -24.26
CA GLN A 224 12.07 13.87 -24.42
C GLN A 224 11.71 12.56 -23.72
N LEU A 225 11.79 11.46 -24.46
CA LEU A 225 11.41 10.13 -23.97
C LEU A 225 12.26 9.07 -24.69
N ASP A 226 12.95 8.24 -23.91
CA ASP A 226 13.77 7.12 -24.42
C ASP A 226 14.74 7.54 -25.55
N GLY A 227 15.40 8.69 -25.38
CA GLY A 227 16.34 9.25 -26.37
C GLY A 227 15.70 9.96 -27.57
N HIS A 228 14.38 9.95 -27.69
CA HIS A 228 13.64 10.67 -28.74
C HIS A 228 13.18 12.03 -28.26
N LYS A 229 13.22 13.04 -29.15
CA LYS A 229 12.79 14.42 -28.86
C LYS A 229 11.70 14.87 -29.82
N HIS A 230 10.58 15.31 -29.26
CA HIS A 230 9.40 15.80 -30.01
C HIS A 230 9.02 17.19 -29.53
N ARG A 231 8.54 18.04 -30.44
CA ARG A 231 8.15 19.43 -30.15
C ARG A 231 6.73 19.67 -30.64
N PHE A 232 5.89 20.24 -29.78
CA PHE A 232 4.49 20.51 -30.03
C PHE A 232 4.18 21.98 -29.78
N SER A 233 3.32 22.57 -30.60
CA SER A 233 2.72 23.87 -30.33
C SER A 233 1.32 23.63 -29.76
N VAL A 234 1.04 24.21 -28.59
CA VAL A 234 -0.22 24.03 -27.87
C VAL A 234 -0.84 25.39 -27.51
N VAL A 235 -2.17 25.44 -27.38
CA VAL A 235 -2.91 26.69 -27.15
C VAL A 235 -4.13 26.49 -26.25
N GLY A 236 -4.45 27.51 -25.46
CA GLY A 236 -5.75 27.68 -24.79
C GLY A 236 -6.14 26.67 -23.72
N ASP A 237 -5.22 25.85 -23.24
CA ASP A 237 -5.50 24.76 -22.29
C ASP A 237 -4.38 24.64 -21.23
N ARG A 238 -4.60 23.80 -20.23
CA ARG A 238 -3.60 23.33 -19.26
C ARG A 238 -3.33 21.83 -19.37
N ASP A 239 -4.25 21.09 -19.99
CA ASP A 239 -4.21 19.63 -20.08
C ASP A 239 -3.93 19.23 -21.53
N PHE A 240 -2.83 18.51 -21.76
CA PHE A 240 -2.39 18.16 -23.11
C PHE A 240 -2.13 16.66 -23.25
N VAL A 241 -2.51 16.11 -24.40
CA VAL A 241 -2.19 14.73 -24.82
C VAL A 241 -1.34 14.80 -26.08
N LEU A 242 -0.07 14.42 -25.98
CA LEU A 242 0.95 14.62 -27.00
C LEU A 242 1.40 13.27 -27.58
N PRO A 243 1.11 12.98 -28.86
CA PRO A 243 1.46 11.70 -29.47
C PRO A 243 2.95 11.62 -29.80
N VAL A 244 3.63 10.58 -29.33
CA VAL A 244 5.05 10.31 -29.53
C VAL A 244 5.23 8.90 -30.10
N THR A 245 5.92 8.76 -31.23
CA THR A 245 6.28 7.44 -31.77
C THR A 245 7.74 7.15 -31.46
N LEU A 246 7.99 6.00 -30.82
CA LEU A 246 9.32 5.51 -30.46
C LEU A 246 9.69 4.32 -31.35
N THR A 247 10.97 4.24 -31.72
CA THR A 247 11.55 3.09 -32.42
C THR A 247 12.48 2.34 -31.48
N ASN A 248 12.35 1.02 -31.42
CA ASN A 248 13.07 0.12 -30.51
C ASN A 248 12.96 0.57 -29.04
N PRO A 249 11.73 0.69 -28.50
CA PRO A 249 11.52 1.22 -27.16
C PRO A 249 12.17 0.35 -26.09
N THR A 250 12.79 0.99 -25.10
CA THR A 250 13.30 0.34 -23.88
C THR A 250 12.13 0.00 -22.95
N LEU A 251 11.63 -1.23 -23.04
CA LEU A 251 10.43 -1.65 -22.32
C LEU A 251 10.71 -1.99 -20.85
N TRP A 252 9.81 -1.56 -19.98
CA TRP A 252 9.72 -2.05 -18.61
C TRP A 252 9.00 -3.39 -18.58
N TRP A 253 9.59 -4.38 -17.92
CA TRP A 253 9.00 -5.70 -17.70
C TRP A 253 8.87 -6.01 -16.22
N PRO A 254 7.79 -6.71 -15.82
CA PRO A 254 7.65 -7.17 -14.45
C PRO A 254 8.63 -8.31 -14.16
N ASN A 255 8.86 -8.54 -12.87
CA ASN A 255 9.81 -9.51 -12.34
C ASN A 255 9.55 -10.91 -12.92
N GLY A 256 10.62 -11.57 -13.35
CA GLY A 256 10.57 -12.88 -14.00
C GLY A 256 10.15 -12.86 -15.48
N LEU A 257 9.76 -11.72 -16.07
CA LEU A 257 9.39 -11.62 -17.50
C LEU A 257 10.35 -10.77 -18.34
N GLY A 258 11.28 -10.05 -17.71
CA GLY A 258 12.29 -9.24 -18.37
C GLY A 258 12.95 -8.29 -17.39
N ARG A 259 13.65 -7.28 -17.92
CA ARG A 259 14.27 -6.23 -17.11
C ARG A 259 13.25 -5.13 -16.79
N PRO A 260 13.17 -4.66 -15.55
CA PRO A 260 12.35 -3.50 -15.18
C PRO A 260 13.07 -2.19 -15.54
N ASP A 261 13.44 -2.03 -16.81
CA ASP A 261 14.19 -0.85 -17.26
C ASP A 261 13.30 0.41 -17.15
N LEU A 262 13.87 1.47 -16.56
CA LEU A 262 13.23 2.77 -16.40
C LEU A 262 13.89 3.78 -17.34
N VAL A 263 13.08 4.65 -17.92
CA VAL A 263 13.50 5.76 -18.78
C VAL A 263 13.05 7.08 -18.18
N GLU A 264 13.76 8.15 -18.51
CA GLU A 264 13.32 9.50 -18.15
C GLU A 264 12.30 10.02 -19.15
N LEU A 265 11.16 10.49 -18.65
CA LEU A 265 10.23 11.35 -19.36
C LEU A 265 10.53 12.79 -18.97
N ALA A 266 11.11 13.58 -19.86
CA ALA A 266 11.39 14.99 -19.63
C ALA A 266 10.50 15.90 -20.50
N ILE A 267 9.93 16.92 -19.87
CA ILE A 267 9.01 17.91 -20.41
C ILE A 267 9.64 19.29 -20.23
N SER A 268 9.77 20.05 -21.31
CA SER A 268 10.18 21.46 -21.26
C SER A 268 9.09 22.31 -21.90
N VAL A 269 8.60 23.29 -21.16
CA VAL A 269 7.52 24.19 -21.59
C VAL A 269 8.13 25.56 -21.85
N ALA A 270 7.87 26.13 -23.02
CA ALA A 270 8.32 27.47 -23.38
C ALA A 270 7.15 28.34 -23.86
N VAL A 271 7.09 29.58 -23.37
CA VAL A 271 6.08 30.59 -23.74
C VAL A 271 6.82 31.77 -24.35
N GLU A 272 6.36 32.23 -25.52
CA GLU A 272 6.99 33.35 -26.26
C GLU A 272 8.50 33.15 -26.56
N GLY A 273 8.96 31.90 -26.60
CA GLY A 273 10.35 31.55 -26.86
C GLY A 273 11.21 31.38 -25.59
N GLU A 274 10.69 31.75 -24.42
CA GLU A 274 11.38 31.63 -23.14
C GLU A 274 10.94 30.37 -22.39
N THR A 275 11.88 29.64 -21.79
CA THR A 275 11.58 28.43 -21.01
C THR A 275 10.86 28.78 -19.71
N LEU A 276 9.60 28.39 -19.62
CA LEU A 276 8.75 28.51 -18.44
C LEU A 276 9.19 27.52 -17.36
N ASP A 277 9.08 26.22 -17.63
CA ASP A 277 9.38 25.17 -16.66
C ASP A 277 9.97 23.93 -17.34
N GLU A 278 10.70 23.14 -16.56
CA GLU A 278 11.27 21.86 -16.96
C GLU A 278 11.00 20.81 -15.88
N TYR A 279 10.44 19.69 -16.31
CA TYR A 279 9.99 18.58 -15.47
C TYR A 279 10.55 17.28 -16.01
N ALA A 280 11.02 16.39 -15.15
CA ALA A 280 11.44 15.05 -15.50
C ALA A 280 10.91 14.04 -14.48
N VAL A 281 10.60 12.84 -14.92
CA VAL A 281 10.23 11.73 -14.04
C VAL A 281 10.75 10.42 -14.62
N LEU A 282 11.22 9.51 -13.76
CA LEU A 282 11.51 8.16 -14.17
C LEU A 282 10.20 7.39 -14.33
N THR A 283 10.05 6.71 -15.46
CA THR A 283 8.88 5.89 -15.78
C THR A 283 9.29 4.66 -16.56
N GLY A 284 8.35 3.75 -16.82
CA GLY A 284 8.58 2.54 -17.59
C GLY A 284 7.64 2.46 -18.79
N LEU A 285 8.22 2.27 -19.98
CA LEU A 285 7.43 2.05 -21.20
C LEU A 285 6.86 0.63 -21.17
N ARG A 286 5.56 0.52 -20.96
CA ARG A 286 4.86 -0.77 -21.04
C ARG A 286 3.44 -0.57 -21.53
N GLU A 287 2.94 -1.57 -22.25
CA GLU A 287 1.52 -1.68 -22.52
C GLU A 287 0.86 -2.55 -21.46
N VAL A 288 -0.20 -2.04 -20.83
CA VAL A 288 -1.09 -2.80 -19.96
C VAL A 288 -2.43 -2.96 -20.65
N ARG A 289 -2.89 -4.20 -20.81
CA ARG A 289 -4.24 -4.50 -21.32
C ARG A 289 -4.92 -5.53 -20.44
N LYS A 290 -6.24 -5.52 -20.53
CA LYS A 290 -7.10 -6.50 -19.90
C LYS A 290 -7.81 -7.32 -20.98
N GLU A 291 -7.86 -8.63 -20.80
CA GLU A 291 -8.63 -9.54 -21.65
C GLU A 291 -9.59 -10.34 -20.77
N PRO A 292 -10.84 -10.59 -21.18
CA PRO A 292 -11.74 -11.48 -20.45
C PRO A 292 -11.09 -12.86 -20.30
N ALA A 293 -11.16 -13.42 -19.10
CA ALA A 293 -10.80 -14.80 -18.88
C ALA A 293 -11.81 -15.73 -19.59
N GLN A 294 -11.44 -17.00 -19.70
CA GLN A 294 -12.31 -17.99 -20.34
C GLN A 294 -13.61 -18.15 -19.55
N GLY A 295 -14.74 -17.76 -20.14
CA GLY A 295 -16.06 -17.86 -19.51
C GLY A 295 -16.59 -16.54 -18.94
N GLN A 296 -15.75 -15.50 -18.86
CA GLN A 296 -16.16 -14.15 -18.47
C GLN A 296 -16.78 -13.37 -19.63
N ARG A 297 -17.73 -12.50 -19.30
CA ARG A 297 -18.23 -11.45 -20.20
C ARG A 297 -17.17 -10.35 -20.33
N PRO A 298 -17.21 -9.52 -21.39
CA PRO A 298 -16.25 -8.44 -21.59
C PRO A 298 -16.07 -7.49 -20.40
N ASN A 299 -17.13 -7.27 -19.62
CA ASN A 299 -17.14 -6.32 -18.51
C ASN A 299 -16.91 -6.97 -17.13
N ASP A 300 -16.90 -8.30 -17.03
CA ASP A 300 -16.68 -9.00 -15.74
C ASP A 300 -15.25 -8.77 -15.26
N THR A 301 -15.06 -8.64 -13.95
CA THR A 301 -13.72 -8.56 -13.33
C THR A 301 -13.51 -9.75 -12.40
N PRO A 302 -12.30 -10.30 -12.31
CA PRO A 302 -11.02 -9.74 -12.73
C PRO A 302 -10.68 -10.17 -14.15
N HIS A 303 -10.05 -9.29 -14.92
CA HIS A 303 -9.58 -9.67 -16.25
C HIS A 303 -8.21 -10.36 -16.19
N GLN A 304 -7.89 -11.14 -17.22
CA GLN A 304 -6.52 -11.57 -17.48
C GLN A 304 -5.66 -10.35 -17.82
N LEU A 305 -4.53 -10.21 -17.12
CA LEU A 305 -3.62 -9.11 -17.34
C LEU A 305 -2.61 -9.42 -18.46
N MET A 306 -2.52 -8.50 -19.40
CA MET A 306 -1.58 -8.53 -20.52
C MET A 306 -0.54 -7.43 -20.32
N ILE A 307 0.74 -7.78 -20.27
CA ILE A 307 1.85 -6.83 -20.23
C ILE A 307 2.69 -6.99 -21.48
N ASN A 308 2.86 -5.89 -22.24
CA ASN A 308 3.65 -5.88 -23.48
C ASN A 308 3.23 -6.99 -24.47
N GLY A 309 1.91 -7.23 -24.57
CA GLY A 309 1.32 -8.26 -25.41
C GLY A 309 1.46 -9.70 -24.91
N ARG A 310 1.93 -9.94 -23.67
CA ARG A 310 2.03 -11.27 -23.05
C ARG A 310 1.06 -11.43 -21.90
N ARG A 311 0.38 -12.58 -21.83
CA ARG A 311 -0.40 -13.01 -20.65
C ARG A 311 0.54 -13.18 -19.47
N VAL A 312 0.17 -12.62 -18.32
CA VAL A 312 0.95 -12.72 -17.09
C VAL A 312 0.18 -13.54 -16.08
N PHE A 313 0.80 -14.62 -15.59
CA PHE A 313 0.31 -15.31 -14.41
C PHE A 313 0.70 -14.50 -13.17
N LEU A 314 -0.30 -14.01 -12.44
CA LEU A 314 -0.12 -13.16 -11.28
C LEU A 314 0.33 -14.00 -10.08
N ARG A 315 1.53 -13.73 -9.57
CA ARG A 315 2.13 -14.39 -8.40
C ARG A 315 2.55 -13.33 -7.42
N GLY A 316 1.88 -13.25 -6.29
CA GLY A 316 2.05 -12.11 -5.41
C GLY A 316 1.58 -12.36 -4.00
N ALA A 317 1.54 -11.25 -3.26
CA ALA A 317 0.97 -11.18 -1.94
C ALA A 317 0.20 -9.87 -1.77
N ASN A 318 -0.64 -9.86 -0.75
CA ASN A 318 -1.30 -8.67 -0.24
C ASN A 318 -0.31 -7.93 0.66
N TRP A 319 -0.09 -6.66 0.35
CA TRP A 319 0.67 -5.72 1.14
C TRP A 319 -0.28 -4.95 2.04
N VAL A 320 -0.10 -5.17 3.34
CA VAL A 320 -0.63 -4.31 4.41
C VAL A 320 0.46 -3.30 4.81
N PRO A 321 0.11 -2.19 5.48
CA PRO A 321 1.11 -1.21 5.93
C PRO A 321 2.27 -1.88 6.67
N GLY A 322 3.51 -1.56 6.27
CA GLY A 322 4.72 -2.25 6.76
C GLY A 322 5.07 -2.00 8.23
N ASP A 323 4.25 -1.20 8.94
CA ASP A 323 4.35 -0.88 10.36
C ASP A 323 3.00 -0.28 10.84
N CYS A 324 2.56 -0.55 12.08
CA CYS A 324 1.38 0.12 12.62
C CYS A 324 1.61 1.63 12.80
N CYS A 325 2.83 2.02 13.12
CA CYS A 325 3.30 3.40 13.11
C CYS A 325 3.89 3.71 11.73
N PHE A 326 3.03 3.84 10.71
CA PHE A 326 3.44 3.97 9.31
C PHE A 326 4.27 5.24 9.00
N ALA A 327 4.23 6.27 9.85
CA ALA A 327 5.18 7.38 9.78
C ALA A 327 6.64 6.91 9.81
N ALA A 328 6.93 5.81 10.52
CA ALA A 328 8.26 5.22 10.66
C ALA A 328 8.74 4.47 9.41
N MET A 329 7.93 4.34 8.37
CA MET A 329 8.34 3.72 7.11
C MET A 329 9.23 4.68 6.31
N THR A 330 10.54 4.39 6.31
CA THR A 330 11.55 5.07 5.49
C THR A 330 11.72 4.34 4.15
N ARG A 331 12.43 4.97 3.22
CA ARG A 331 12.83 4.34 1.96
C ARG A 331 13.52 3.00 2.18
N GLU A 332 14.48 2.97 3.09
CA GLU A 332 15.29 1.79 3.41
C GLU A 332 14.42 0.67 3.98
N ARG A 333 13.41 1.00 4.80
CA ARG A 333 12.46 0.01 5.32
C ARG A 333 11.62 -0.59 4.20
N TYR A 334 11.04 0.23 3.31
CA TYR A 334 10.33 -0.29 2.14
C TYR A 334 11.23 -1.17 1.28
N GLU A 335 12.44 -0.73 0.96
CA GLU A 335 13.40 -1.50 0.17
C GLU A 335 13.73 -2.84 0.83
N SER A 336 13.95 -2.85 2.16
CA SER A 336 14.23 -4.07 2.92
C SER A 336 13.07 -5.06 2.93
N GLN A 337 11.83 -4.58 3.00
CA GLN A 337 10.62 -5.40 3.07
C GLN A 337 10.16 -5.88 1.69
N LEU A 338 10.30 -5.07 0.63
CA LEU A 338 9.90 -5.40 -0.75
C LEU A 338 10.90 -6.30 -1.49
N THR A 339 12.19 -6.17 -1.19
CA THR A 339 13.25 -6.96 -1.86
C THR A 339 13.04 -8.48 -1.73
N PRO A 340 12.68 -9.04 -0.56
CA PRO A 340 12.34 -10.45 -0.41
C PRO A 340 11.24 -10.94 -1.36
N TYR A 341 10.16 -10.17 -1.57
CA TYR A 341 9.10 -10.55 -2.50
C TYR A 341 9.62 -10.73 -3.93
N ALA A 342 10.43 -9.78 -4.41
CA ALA A 342 11.04 -9.88 -5.74
C ALA A 342 12.01 -11.08 -5.85
N ARG A 343 12.81 -11.33 -4.81
CA ARG A 343 13.71 -12.49 -4.74
C ARG A 343 12.96 -13.82 -4.72
N SER A 344 11.75 -13.85 -4.16
CA SER A 344 10.83 -14.98 -4.18
C SER A 344 10.01 -15.11 -5.47
N HIS A 345 10.44 -14.42 -6.54
CA HIS A 345 9.81 -14.45 -7.87
C HIS A 345 8.37 -13.94 -7.94
N PHE A 346 7.94 -13.15 -6.95
CA PHE A 346 6.66 -12.45 -7.04
C PHE A 346 6.77 -11.39 -8.12
N ASN A 347 5.70 -11.23 -8.88
CA ASN A 347 5.60 -10.25 -9.96
C ASN A 347 4.50 -9.22 -9.70
N ILE A 348 3.71 -9.38 -8.65
CA ILE A 348 2.68 -8.41 -8.25
C ILE A 348 2.58 -8.31 -6.72
N ILE A 349 2.23 -7.13 -6.25
CA ILE A 349 1.85 -6.81 -4.88
C ILE A 349 0.49 -6.11 -4.93
N ARG A 350 -0.48 -6.57 -4.15
CA ARG A 350 -1.78 -5.90 -3.99
C ARG A 350 -1.73 -5.02 -2.75
N VAL A 351 -1.81 -3.70 -2.90
CA VAL A 351 -1.87 -2.76 -1.78
C VAL A 351 -3.29 -2.72 -1.26
N TRP A 352 -3.52 -3.37 -0.12
CA TRP A 352 -4.85 -3.63 0.44
C TRP A 352 -5.56 -2.35 0.94
N GLY A 353 -6.87 -2.27 0.69
CA GLY A 353 -7.69 -1.07 0.85
C GLY A 353 -7.94 -0.59 2.28
N GLY A 354 -7.71 -1.38 3.32
CA GLY A 354 -7.79 -0.84 4.69
C GLY A 354 -6.47 -0.22 5.18
N GLY A 355 -5.46 -0.22 4.32
CA GLY A 355 -4.12 0.31 4.59
C GLY A 355 -3.97 1.76 4.13
N LEU A 356 -2.96 2.00 3.30
CA LEU A 356 -2.55 3.32 2.85
C LEU A 356 -2.57 3.44 1.33
N ILE A 357 -2.64 4.69 0.86
CA ILE A 357 -1.90 5.06 -0.34
C ILE A 357 -0.45 5.27 0.13
N GLU A 358 0.45 4.36 -0.27
CA GLU A 358 1.80 4.27 0.29
C GLU A 358 2.68 5.49 -0.06
N LYS A 359 3.81 5.63 0.63
CA LYS A 359 4.78 6.70 0.30
C LYS A 359 5.38 6.48 -1.08
N ALA A 360 5.85 7.55 -1.72
CA ALA A 360 6.51 7.47 -3.04
C ALA A 360 7.63 6.41 -3.09
N SER A 361 8.38 6.22 -1.99
CA SER A 361 9.42 5.21 -1.87
C SER A 361 8.95 3.77 -2.08
N PHE A 362 7.70 3.45 -1.74
CA PHE A 362 7.11 2.13 -2.00
C PHE A 362 7.02 1.89 -3.50
N TYR A 363 6.34 2.78 -4.23
CA TYR A 363 6.10 2.62 -5.66
C TYR A 363 7.40 2.70 -6.48
N GLU A 364 8.33 3.59 -6.10
CA GLU A 364 9.67 3.64 -6.71
C GLU A 364 10.46 2.35 -6.50
N THR A 365 10.28 1.69 -5.36
CA THR A 365 10.91 0.39 -5.08
C THR A 365 10.27 -0.70 -5.94
N CYS A 366 8.94 -0.73 -6.02
CA CYS A 366 8.21 -1.65 -6.89
C CYS A 366 8.60 -1.48 -8.37
N ASP A 367 8.72 -0.24 -8.85
CA ASP A 367 9.16 0.09 -10.21
C ASP A 367 10.53 -0.51 -10.51
N ARG A 368 11.51 -0.33 -9.62
CA ARG A 368 12.88 -0.85 -9.80
C ARG A 368 12.97 -2.36 -9.68
N LEU A 369 12.16 -2.96 -8.81
CA LEU A 369 12.16 -4.41 -8.59
C LEU A 369 11.32 -5.17 -9.63
N GLY A 370 10.57 -4.48 -10.49
CA GLY A 370 9.64 -5.11 -11.41
C GLY A 370 8.41 -5.70 -10.72
N LEU A 371 8.09 -5.25 -9.50
CA LEU A 371 6.88 -5.68 -8.80
C LEU A 371 5.71 -4.86 -9.34
N MET A 372 4.78 -5.51 -10.04
CA MET A 372 3.52 -4.87 -10.40
C MET A 372 2.73 -4.53 -9.13
N VAL A 373 1.85 -3.54 -9.21
CA VAL A 373 1.00 -3.08 -8.12
C VAL A 373 -0.45 -3.07 -8.57
N MET A 374 -1.29 -3.77 -7.82
CA MET A 374 -2.74 -3.58 -7.79
C MET A 374 -3.03 -2.63 -6.63
N GLN A 375 -3.40 -1.39 -6.94
CA GLN A 375 -3.61 -0.36 -5.93
C GLN A 375 -5.10 -0.20 -5.63
N GLU A 376 -5.49 -0.53 -4.41
CA GLU A 376 -6.85 -0.29 -3.95
C GLU A 376 -7.03 1.15 -3.46
N PHE A 377 -8.23 1.68 -3.66
CA PHE A 377 -8.69 2.86 -2.97
C PHE A 377 -8.86 2.51 -1.47
N PRO A 378 -8.54 3.42 -0.53
CA PRO A 378 -8.41 3.09 0.89
C PRO A 378 -9.77 2.91 1.61
N LEU A 379 -10.53 1.90 1.19
CA LEU A 379 -11.76 1.40 1.80
C LEU A 379 -11.67 -0.13 1.93
N ALA A 380 -12.18 -0.66 3.04
CA ALA A 380 -12.20 -2.10 3.28
C ALA A 380 -13.34 -2.54 4.20
N CYS A 381 -14.06 -3.58 3.78
CA CYS A 381 -14.98 -4.42 4.57
C CYS A 381 -16.14 -3.71 5.28
N GLU A 382 -16.28 -2.39 5.13
CA GLU A 382 -17.28 -1.57 5.82
C GLU A 382 -18.29 -0.98 4.84
N LYS A 383 -19.45 -0.56 5.37
CA LYS A 383 -20.42 0.20 4.58
C LYS A 383 -19.87 1.57 4.24
N VAL A 384 -19.70 1.83 2.95
CA VAL A 384 -19.17 3.10 2.46
C VAL A 384 -20.22 4.21 2.58
N PRO A 385 -19.90 5.41 3.13
CA PRO A 385 -20.87 6.48 3.24
C PRO A 385 -21.32 7.06 1.89
N GLU A 386 -22.62 7.08 1.64
CA GLU A 386 -23.23 7.64 0.44
C GLU A 386 -23.69 9.11 0.65
N ARG A 387 -22.80 9.96 1.19
CA ARG A 387 -23.09 11.38 1.46
C ARG A 387 -22.21 12.32 0.65
N GLU A 388 -22.72 13.51 0.34
CA GLU A 388 -22.08 14.46 -0.59
C GLU A 388 -20.72 14.96 -0.08
N ASP A 389 -20.60 15.24 1.21
CA ASP A 389 -19.34 15.63 1.85
C ASP A 389 -18.27 14.53 1.74
N PHE A 390 -18.65 13.26 1.87
CA PHE A 390 -17.74 12.13 1.68
C PHE A 390 -17.31 11.99 0.22
N LEU A 391 -18.24 12.14 -0.75
CA LEU A 391 -17.88 12.14 -2.18
C LEU A 391 -16.94 13.29 -2.54
N ARG A 392 -17.11 14.48 -1.95
CA ARG A 392 -16.17 15.59 -2.11
C ARG A 392 -14.80 15.26 -1.53
N LEU A 393 -14.75 14.60 -0.36
CA LEU A 393 -13.52 14.12 0.24
C LEU A 393 -12.81 13.09 -0.65
N VAL A 394 -13.54 12.09 -1.16
CA VAL A 394 -13.01 11.11 -2.14
C VAL A 394 -12.40 11.81 -3.35
N LYS A 395 -13.15 12.74 -3.95
CA LYS A 395 -12.67 13.52 -5.11
C LYS A 395 -11.41 14.31 -4.79
N GLN A 396 -11.38 14.99 -3.64
CA GLN A 396 -10.22 15.77 -3.19
C GLN A 396 -8.98 14.89 -3.07
N GLU A 397 -9.08 13.73 -2.44
CA GLU A 397 -7.94 12.83 -2.28
C GLU A 397 -7.46 12.31 -3.64
N MET A 398 -8.37 11.83 -4.48
CA MET A 398 -8.03 11.26 -5.79
C MET A 398 -7.41 12.27 -6.75
N GLU A 399 -7.90 13.52 -6.76
CA GLU A 399 -7.35 14.60 -7.60
C GLU A 399 -5.92 15.01 -7.21
N ASP A 400 -5.42 14.55 -6.08
CA ASP A 400 -4.01 14.65 -5.71
C ASP A 400 -3.24 13.35 -5.96
N PHE A 401 -3.64 12.23 -5.34
CA PHE A 401 -2.78 11.04 -5.35
C PHE A 401 -2.73 10.34 -6.70
N VAL A 402 -3.81 10.33 -7.51
CA VAL A 402 -3.80 9.61 -8.79
C VAL A 402 -2.80 10.24 -9.76
N PRO A 403 -2.80 11.56 -10.02
CA PRO A 403 -1.78 12.18 -10.87
C PRO A 403 -0.34 11.99 -10.37
N ARG A 404 -0.12 11.96 -9.05
CA ARG A 404 1.22 11.65 -8.47
C ARG A 404 1.64 10.23 -8.77
N LEU A 405 0.69 9.29 -8.82
CA LEU A 405 0.94 7.87 -9.02
C LEU A 405 0.99 7.45 -10.50
N ASN A 406 0.39 8.22 -11.41
CA ASN A 406 0.38 7.96 -12.85
C ASN A 406 1.75 7.63 -13.48
N PRO A 407 2.87 8.27 -13.09
CA PRO A 407 4.18 7.96 -13.66
C PRO A 407 4.72 6.57 -13.31
N HIS A 408 4.23 5.92 -12.26
CA HIS A 408 4.77 4.64 -11.78
C HIS A 408 4.37 3.48 -12.71
N PRO A 409 5.34 2.82 -13.37
CA PRO A 409 5.05 1.66 -14.20
C PRO A 409 4.61 0.43 -13.41
N SER A 410 4.97 0.34 -12.13
CA SER A 410 4.54 -0.78 -11.29
C SER A 410 3.02 -0.87 -11.19
N ILE A 411 2.31 0.26 -11.07
CA ILE A 411 0.85 0.25 -10.98
C ILE A 411 0.27 -0.25 -12.30
N VAL A 412 -0.43 -1.37 -12.28
CA VAL A 412 -1.04 -2.01 -13.47
C VAL A 412 -2.55 -2.13 -13.35
N MET A 413 -3.11 -1.87 -12.17
CA MET A 413 -4.54 -1.98 -11.90
C MET A 413 -4.92 -1.05 -10.74
N TRP A 414 -6.08 -0.41 -10.87
CA TRP A 414 -6.76 0.30 -9.80
C TRP A 414 -7.97 -0.51 -9.32
N THR A 415 -8.24 -0.46 -8.02
CA THR A 415 -9.41 -1.13 -7.42
C THR A 415 -10.17 -0.16 -6.52
N GLY A 416 -11.50 -0.24 -6.46
CA GLY A 416 -12.32 0.68 -5.65
C GLY A 416 -12.33 0.41 -4.14
N GLY A 417 -11.83 -0.74 -3.69
CA GLY A 417 -11.67 -1.09 -2.27
C GLY A 417 -11.73 -2.61 -2.02
N ASN A 418 -11.52 -3.01 -0.79
CA ASN A 418 -11.51 -4.40 -0.35
C ASN A 418 -12.89 -4.87 0.12
N GLU A 419 -13.37 -6.01 -0.39
CA GLU A 419 -14.52 -6.74 0.16
C GLU A 419 -15.83 -5.93 0.27
N HIS A 420 -16.07 -4.99 -0.65
CA HIS A 420 -17.35 -4.25 -0.69
C HIS A 420 -18.47 -4.99 -1.42
N PHE A 421 -18.14 -6.16 -1.97
CA PHE A 421 -19.05 -7.12 -2.53
C PHE A 421 -18.60 -8.49 -2.05
N HIS A 422 -19.29 -9.09 -1.07
CA HIS A 422 -19.07 -10.49 -0.72
C HIS A 422 -20.40 -11.23 -0.64
N TYR A 423 -20.35 -12.51 -0.96
CA TYR A 423 -21.51 -13.40 -0.85
C TYR A 423 -21.91 -13.67 0.62
N TRP A 424 -21.26 -13.04 1.61
CA TRP A 424 -21.73 -13.00 3.00
C TRP A 424 -23.15 -12.42 3.10
N ASP A 425 -23.61 -11.61 2.15
CA ASP A 425 -25.01 -11.19 2.06
C ASP A 425 -25.99 -12.30 1.66
N ALA A 426 -25.51 -13.50 1.29
CA ALA A 426 -26.33 -14.69 1.32
C ALA A 426 -26.73 -15.12 2.74
N LEU A 427 -26.24 -14.45 3.79
CA LEU A 427 -26.90 -14.44 5.11
C LEU A 427 -28.36 -13.95 5.01
N GLU A 428 -28.72 -13.17 3.98
CA GLU A 428 -30.10 -12.79 3.66
C GLU A 428 -30.84 -13.79 2.74
N SER A 429 -30.19 -14.87 2.28
CA SER A 429 -30.81 -15.91 1.42
C SER A 429 -31.98 -16.64 2.07
N GLY A 430 -32.17 -16.48 3.39
CA GLY A 430 -33.29 -17.05 4.14
C GLY A 430 -33.21 -18.56 4.35
N THR A 431 -32.08 -19.19 4.01
CA THR A 431 -31.90 -20.63 4.20
C THR A 431 -31.86 -21.01 5.69
N PRO A 432 -32.52 -22.11 6.12
CA PRO A 432 -32.52 -22.55 7.51
C PRO A 432 -31.12 -22.75 8.11
N GLU A 433 -30.18 -23.25 7.30
CA GLU A 433 -28.80 -23.53 7.70
C GLU A 433 -28.02 -22.23 8.01
N MET A 434 -28.21 -21.17 7.23
CA MET A 434 -27.54 -19.88 7.51
C MET A 434 -28.24 -19.07 8.60
N ASN A 435 -29.56 -19.21 8.77
CA ASN A 435 -30.26 -18.62 9.91
C ASN A 435 -29.82 -19.23 11.25
N ALA A 436 -29.41 -20.51 11.26
CA ALA A 436 -28.79 -21.14 12.44
C ALA A 436 -27.35 -20.64 12.69
N ALA A 437 -26.57 -20.34 11.64
CA ALA A 437 -25.23 -19.77 11.77
C ALA A 437 -25.24 -18.34 12.36
N LYS A 438 -26.27 -17.53 12.03
CA LYS A 438 -26.43 -16.16 12.57
C LYS A 438 -26.38 -16.11 14.09
N SER A 439 -27.03 -17.04 14.78
CA SER A 439 -27.13 -17.02 16.25
C SER A 439 -25.81 -17.34 16.97
N ASP A 440 -24.87 -18.03 16.32
CA ASP A 440 -23.60 -18.44 16.93
C ASP A 440 -22.46 -17.45 16.59
N PHE A 441 -22.54 -16.81 15.42
CA PHE A 441 -21.58 -15.80 14.95
C PHE A 441 -21.84 -14.39 15.52
N SER A 442 -23.10 -13.95 15.59
CA SER A 442 -23.46 -12.61 16.08
C SER A 442 -23.14 -12.37 17.56
N MET A 443 -22.98 -13.42 18.36
CA MET A 443 -22.74 -13.28 19.80
C MET A 443 -21.27 -13.28 20.21
N ARG A 444 -20.33 -13.61 19.30
CA ARG A 444 -18.92 -13.79 19.68
C ARG A 444 -17.93 -12.90 18.96
N PHE A 445 -18.27 -12.38 17.78
CA PHE A 445 -17.27 -11.76 16.93
C PHE A 445 -17.47 -10.26 16.72
N TRP A 446 -18.67 -9.76 16.45
CA TRP A 446 -18.84 -8.35 16.12
C TRP A 446 -20.27 -7.93 16.44
N ASN A 447 -20.46 -7.03 17.41
CA ASN A 447 -21.79 -6.58 17.85
C ASN A 447 -22.35 -5.45 16.97
N ASP A 448 -21.61 -5.02 15.94
CA ASP A 448 -22.00 -3.89 15.10
C ASP A 448 -22.68 -4.39 13.83
N GLN A 449 -23.95 -4.00 13.66
CA GLN A 449 -24.74 -4.22 12.44
C GLN A 449 -24.21 -3.43 11.21
N GLU A 450 -22.94 -3.02 11.21
CA GLU A 450 -22.37 -2.04 10.27
C GLU A 450 -21.49 -2.67 9.17
N MET A 451 -21.15 -3.96 9.30
CA MET A 451 -20.41 -4.75 8.30
C MET A 451 -21.36 -5.35 7.25
N ILE A 452 -22.17 -4.51 6.59
CA ILE A 452 -23.11 -4.94 5.54
C ILE A 452 -22.60 -4.42 4.19
N GLY A 453 -21.75 -5.21 3.53
CA GLY A 453 -21.23 -4.96 2.18
C GLY A 453 -22.07 -5.65 1.10
N GLY A 454 -23.36 -5.30 0.97
CA GLY A 454 -24.35 -6.08 0.21
C GLY A 454 -25.00 -5.44 -1.00
N ASN A 455 -24.40 -4.40 -1.57
CA ASN A 455 -24.89 -3.83 -2.81
C ASN A 455 -24.09 -4.35 -4.00
N ASP A 456 -24.78 -4.71 -5.09
CA ASP A 456 -24.18 -4.92 -6.41
C ASP A 456 -23.14 -3.80 -6.66
N PRO A 457 -21.85 -4.11 -6.82
CA PRO A 457 -20.79 -3.11 -6.88
C PRO A 457 -20.94 -2.21 -8.11
N TYR A 458 -21.64 -2.71 -9.14
CA TYR A 458 -22.01 -1.94 -10.33
C TYR A 458 -23.19 -0.99 -10.10
N ARG A 459 -23.76 -0.96 -8.89
CA ARG A 459 -24.84 -0.06 -8.46
C ARG A 459 -24.47 0.75 -7.21
N ASN A 460 -23.38 0.42 -6.53
CA ASN A 460 -22.89 1.22 -5.40
C ASN A 460 -22.43 2.59 -5.90
N LEU A 461 -23.08 3.66 -5.43
CA LEU A 461 -22.83 5.02 -5.90
C LEU A 461 -21.37 5.45 -5.71
N VAL A 462 -20.77 5.09 -4.57
CA VAL A 462 -19.42 5.52 -4.22
C VAL A 462 -18.38 4.76 -5.05
N LEU A 463 -18.53 3.44 -5.22
CA LEU A 463 -17.62 2.64 -6.06
C LEU A 463 -17.69 3.07 -7.54
N LEU A 464 -18.88 3.37 -8.06
CA LEU A 464 -19.06 3.93 -9.40
C LEU A 464 -18.40 5.30 -9.52
N PHE A 465 -18.53 6.16 -8.51
CA PHE A 465 -17.90 7.47 -8.48
C PHE A 465 -16.37 7.36 -8.47
N ILE A 466 -15.81 6.48 -7.65
CA ILE A 466 -14.36 6.17 -7.61
C ILE A 466 -13.90 5.66 -8.98
N GLY A 467 -14.62 4.70 -9.58
CA GLY A 467 -14.31 4.18 -10.91
C GLY A 467 -14.27 5.26 -11.99
N GLY A 468 -15.28 6.14 -12.00
CA GLY A 468 -15.32 7.28 -12.93
C GLY A 468 -14.19 8.28 -12.72
N LEU A 469 -13.74 8.48 -11.47
CA LEU A 469 -12.58 9.32 -11.17
C LEU A 469 -11.26 8.68 -11.64
N PHE A 470 -11.06 7.38 -11.44
CA PHE A 470 -9.88 6.69 -11.99
C PHE A 470 -9.84 6.73 -13.52
N GLU A 471 -10.99 6.53 -14.18
CA GLU A 471 -11.09 6.64 -15.64
C GLU A 471 -10.72 8.05 -16.12
N LYS A 472 -11.16 9.08 -15.39
CA LYS A 472 -10.86 10.48 -15.72
C LYS A 472 -9.39 10.86 -15.44
N LEU A 473 -8.82 10.42 -14.33
CA LEU A 473 -7.54 10.90 -13.81
C LEU A 473 -6.34 10.08 -14.32
N ASP A 474 -6.55 8.82 -14.67
CA ASP A 474 -5.53 7.97 -15.28
C ASP A 474 -6.03 7.45 -16.62
N GLY A 475 -7.15 6.71 -16.66
CA GLY A 475 -7.74 6.18 -17.89
C GLY A 475 -6.85 5.22 -18.70
N THR A 476 -5.57 5.07 -18.33
CA THR A 476 -4.60 4.23 -19.03
C THR A 476 -4.51 2.82 -18.46
N ARG A 477 -5.04 2.60 -17.25
CA ARG A 477 -4.97 1.34 -16.50
C ARG A 477 -6.37 0.74 -16.29
N PRO A 478 -6.50 -0.60 -16.25
CA PRO A 478 -7.72 -1.27 -15.81
C PRO A 478 -8.19 -0.81 -14.43
N PHE A 479 -9.50 -0.68 -14.28
CA PHE A 479 -10.18 -0.49 -13.00
C PHE A 479 -11.05 -1.72 -12.67
N GLN A 480 -11.03 -2.11 -11.40
CA GLN A 480 -11.90 -3.13 -10.80
C GLN A 480 -12.74 -2.48 -9.67
N PRO A 481 -14.07 -2.65 -9.62
CA PRO A 481 -14.91 -1.96 -8.63
C PRO A 481 -14.55 -2.26 -7.16
N THR A 482 -14.23 -3.52 -6.85
CA THR A 482 -13.79 -3.98 -5.52
C THR A 482 -13.04 -5.30 -5.67
N SER A 483 -12.19 -5.66 -4.69
CA SER A 483 -11.61 -7.01 -4.57
C SER A 483 -12.57 -7.91 -3.81
N GLY A 484 -12.66 -9.16 -4.25
CA GLY A 484 -13.66 -10.13 -3.82
C GLY A 484 -14.86 -10.23 -4.77
N MET A 485 -14.65 -10.17 -6.09
CA MET A 485 -15.70 -10.31 -7.11
C MET A 485 -16.22 -11.76 -7.24
N GLU A 486 -16.77 -12.29 -6.15
CA GLU A 486 -17.32 -13.64 -6.07
C GLU A 486 -18.41 -13.85 -7.13
N GLY A 487 -18.28 -14.93 -7.92
CA GLY A 487 -19.17 -15.22 -9.05
C GLY A 487 -18.73 -14.62 -10.39
N GLU A 488 -17.77 -13.68 -10.40
CA GLU A 488 -17.11 -13.20 -11.62
C GLU A 488 -15.69 -13.75 -11.80
N GLY A 489 -15.29 -14.73 -10.98
CA GLY A 489 -14.03 -15.48 -11.12
C GLY A 489 -12.87 -14.95 -10.28
N GLU A 490 -13.14 -14.04 -9.33
CA GLU A 490 -12.26 -13.72 -8.22
C GLU A 490 -12.93 -13.97 -6.87
N PRO A 491 -12.94 -15.21 -6.40
CA PRO A 491 -13.22 -15.47 -5.00
C PRO A 491 -11.98 -15.21 -4.15
N HIS A 492 -12.21 -14.74 -2.94
CA HIS A 492 -11.25 -14.92 -1.87
C HIS A 492 -11.24 -16.42 -1.50
N GLY A 493 -10.03 -16.96 -1.33
CA GLY A 493 -9.78 -18.35 -1.03
C GLY A 493 -9.97 -18.67 0.45
N ILE A 494 -9.26 -19.70 0.91
CA ILE A 494 -9.25 -20.08 2.31
C ILE A 494 -8.66 -18.97 3.21
N TRP A 495 -9.24 -18.87 4.39
CA TRP A 495 -8.89 -17.96 5.48
C TRP A 495 -9.02 -18.77 6.78
N ASN A 496 -7.92 -18.89 7.53
CA ASN A 496 -7.82 -19.57 8.82
C ASN A 496 -7.88 -21.11 8.79
N PHE A 497 -7.22 -21.72 9.78
CA PHE A 497 -7.32 -23.15 10.08
C PHE A 497 -8.27 -23.33 11.27
N ASN A 498 -9.53 -23.69 11.01
CA ASN A 498 -10.52 -23.87 12.09
C ASN A 498 -11.18 -25.26 12.07
N PRO A 499 -10.63 -26.25 12.81
CA PRO A 499 -11.17 -27.60 12.85
C PRO A 499 -12.53 -27.72 13.58
N ARG A 500 -13.10 -26.63 14.11
CA ARG A 500 -14.34 -26.65 14.92
C ARG A 500 -15.52 -25.86 14.36
N LEU A 501 -15.32 -24.96 13.39
CA LEU A 501 -16.41 -24.16 12.80
C LEU A 501 -16.89 -24.75 11.46
N GLY A 502 -18.19 -24.67 11.23
CA GLY A 502 -18.96 -25.55 10.34
C GLY A 502 -18.74 -25.45 8.83
N ASP A 503 -17.85 -24.60 8.31
CA ASP A 503 -17.52 -24.61 6.88
C ASP A 503 -16.65 -25.85 6.55
N GLN A 504 -17.06 -26.65 5.57
CA GLN A 504 -16.32 -27.85 5.17
C GLN A 504 -14.95 -27.53 4.53
N ARG A 505 -14.73 -26.30 4.06
CA ARG A 505 -13.48 -25.85 3.41
C ARG A 505 -12.29 -25.66 4.37
N MET A 506 -12.52 -25.61 5.68
CA MET A 506 -11.56 -25.05 6.65
C MET A 506 -11.09 -26.03 7.73
N ARG A 507 -11.26 -27.35 7.51
CA ARG A 507 -11.26 -28.35 8.62
C ARG A 507 -9.92 -29.03 8.91
N ASP A 508 -9.00 -29.16 7.95
CA ASP A 508 -7.68 -29.82 8.15
C ASP A 508 -6.64 -29.44 7.06
N TYR A 509 -5.39 -29.89 7.24
CA TYR A 509 -4.28 -29.64 6.31
C TYR A 509 -4.49 -30.29 4.94
N ASP A 510 -5.19 -31.43 4.88
CA ASP A 510 -5.49 -32.09 3.61
C ASP A 510 -6.41 -31.18 2.77
N ASN A 511 -7.39 -30.51 3.39
CA ASN A 511 -8.25 -29.51 2.73
C ASN A 511 -7.49 -28.26 2.24
N LEU A 512 -6.39 -27.84 2.91
CA LEU A 512 -5.52 -26.76 2.43
C LEU A 512 -4.80 -27.16 1.13
N TYR A 513 -4.22 -28.36 1.10
CA TYR A 513 -3.56 -28.85 -0.10
C TYR A 513 -4.56 -29.17 -1.21
N ASP A 514 -5.73 -29.71 -0.87
CA ASP A 514 -6.83 -29.95 -1.79
C ASP A 514 -7.36 -28.65 -2.39
N PHE A 515 -7.50 -27.58 -1.59
CA PHE A 515 -7.86 -26.25 -2.11
C PHE A 515 -6.89 -25.82 -3.21
N TRP A 516 -5.57 -25.91 -2.98
CA TRP A 516 -4.59 -25.52 -4.00
C TRP A 516 -4.50 -26.49 -5.18
N ASN A 517 -4.83 -27.77 -4.98
CA ASN A 517 -4.90 -28.76 -6.06
C ASN A 517 -6.13 -28.55 -6.96
N ASP A 518 -7.25 -28.10 -6.37
CA ASP A 518 -8.54 -27.94 -7.04
C ASP A 518 -8.88 -26.47 -7.37
N ALA A 519 -7.99 -25.53 -7.04
CA ALA A 519 -8.14 -24.11 -7.33
C ALA A 519 -8.33 -23.90 -8.85
N LYS A 520 -9.55 -23.49 -9.23
CA LYS A 520 -10.03 -23.48 -10.61
C LYS A 520 -10.48 -22.10 -11.11
N GLU A 521 -10.54 -21.14 -10.20
CA GLU A 521 -11.04 -19.80 -10.47
C GLU A 521 -9.97 -18.95 -11.16
N HIS A 522 -10.35 -17.83 -11.76
CA HIS A 522 -9.46 -17.07 -12.64
C HIS A 522 -8.33 -16.39 -11.89
N PHE A 523 -8.61 -15.90 -10.68
CA PHE A 523 -7.66 -15.18 -9.87
C PHE A 523 -8.08 -15.25 -8.40
N TYR A 524 -7.16 -15.69 -7.54
CA TYR A 524 -7.32 -15.63 -6.09
C TYR A 524 -6.49 -14.45 -5.60
N SER A 525 -7.13 -13.30 -5.42
CA SER A 525 -6.51 -12.06 -4.92
C SER A 525 -6.14 -12.14 -3.45
N GLU A 526 -6.90 -12.91 -2.68
CA GLU A 526 -6.67 -13.23 -1.29
C GLU A 526 -6.87 -14.73 -1.07
N ALA A 527 -5.91 -15.38 -0.43
CA ALA A 527 -6.01 -16.73 0.10
C ALA A 527 -4.80 -16.92 1.03
N SER A 528 -5.02 -17.40 2.25
CA SER A 528 -3.91 -17.63 3.17
C SER A 528 -4.23 -18.64 4.26
N VAL A 529 -3.17 -19.00 4.98
CA VAL A 529 -3.21 -19.72 6.24
C VAL A 529 -2.26 -18.98 7.15
N GLU A 530 -2.69 -18.76 8.38
CA GLU A 530 -1.88 -18.07 9.36
C GLU A 530 -0.72 -18.94 9.87
N GLY A 531 0.30 -18.30 10.43
CA GLY A 531 1.48 -18.99 10.97
C GLY A 531 2.14 -18.20 12.09
N ILE A 532 2.89 -18.89 12.94
CA ILE A 532 3.61 -18.27 14.05
C ILE A 532 4.85 -17.52 13.55
N ALA A 533 5.09 -16.32 14.10
CA ALA A 533 6.30 -15.56 13.84
C ALA A 533 7.56 -16.30 14.37
N SER A 534 8.73 -15.88 13.90
CA SER A 534 10.00 -16.43 14.39
C SER A 534 10.19 -16.18 15.90
N ARG A 535 10.99 -17.03 16.55
CA ARG A 535 11.30 -16.88 17.97
C ARG A 535 11.92 -15.50 18.27
N GLU A 536 12.77 -15.03 17.37
CA GLU A 536 13.42 -13.72 17.43
C GLU A 536 12.38 -12.59 17.36
N SER A 537 11.41 -12.67 16.44
CA SER A 537 10.31 -11.70 16.33
C SER A 537 9.46 -11.67 17.60
N ILE A 538 9.13 -12.83 18.17
CA ILE A 538 8.35 -12.93 19.41
C ILE A 538 9.11 -12.32 20.58
N ALA A 539 10.44 -12.51 20.66
CA ALA A 539 11.28 -11.95 21.71
C ALA A 539 11.31 -10.41 21.73
N HIS A 540 10.97 -9.75 20.61
CA HIS A 540 10.86 -8.30 20.55
C HIS A 540 9.54 -7.77 21.13
N VAL A 541 8.55 -8.64 21.28
CA VAL A 541 7.19 -8.30 21.70
C VAL A 541 6.90 -8.81 23.11
N LEU A 542 7.48 -9.95 23.52
CA LEU A 542 7.21 -10.60 24.81
C LEU A 542 8.42 -10.55 25.76
N ASP A 543 8.20 -10.19 27.02
CA ASP A 543 9.20 -10.15 28.09
C ASP A 543 9.86 -11.51 28.37
N SER A 544 9.15 -12.60 28.11
CA SER A 544 9.71 -13.94 28.12
C SER A 544 9.19 -14.75 26.94
N VAL A 545 10.11 -15.24 26.11
CA VAL A 545 9.84 -16.32 25.17
C VAL A 545 9.83 -17.65 25.96
N ALA A 546 8.87 -17.79 26.86
CA ALA A 546 8.68 -19.01 27.63
C ALA A 546 8.13 -20.13 26.72
N PRO A 547 8.35 -21.42 27.05
CA PRO A 547 8.41 -22.51 26.07
C PRO A 547 7.05 -23.01 25.54
N ASP A 548 5.97 -22.24 25.69
CA ASP A 548 4.61 -22.73 25.49
C ASP A 548 3.89 -21.98 24.37
N LEU A 549 3.10 -22.74 23.59
CA LEU A 549 2.17 -22.25 22.58
C LEU A 549 1.35 -21.05 23.10
N PRO A 550 0.92 -20.12 22.22
CA PRO A 550 0.09 -19.01 22.64
C PRO A 550 -1.14 -19.48 23.42
N ASP A 551 -1.37 -18.85 24.57
CA ASP A 551 -2.49 -19.12 25.46
C ASP A 551 -3.68 -18.26 25.01
N PRO A 552 -4.84 -18.86 24.66
CA PRO A 552 -6.02 -18.11 24.24
C PRO A 552 -6.62 -17.21 25.34
N ASP A 553 -6.24 -17.42 26.60
CA ASP A 553 -6.68 -16.59 27.73
C ASP A 553 -5.64 -15.50 28.11
N ASP A 554 -4.46 -15.49 27.48
CA ASP A 554 -3.42 -14.49 27.75
C ASP A 554 -3.72 -13.18 26.98
N PRO A 555 -3.88 -12.06 27.71
CA PRO A 555 -4.23 -10.78 27.10
C PRO A 555 -3.19 -10.27 26.11
N VAL A 556 -1.90 -10.61 26.28
CA VAL A 556 -0.85 -10.18 25.34
C VAL A 556 -1.00 -10.90 24.00
N TRP A 557 -1.25 -12.21 24.01
CA TRP A 557 -1.50 -12.97 22.79
C TRP A 557 -2.77 -12.52 22.07
N ILE A 558 -3.84 -12.21 22.82
CA ILE A 558 -5.08 -11.64 22.26
C ILE A 558 -4.80 -10.26 21.63
N HIS A 559 -4.06 -9.42 22.33
CA HIS A 559 -3.72 -8.06 21.89
C HIS A 559 -2.93 -8.07 20.57
N HIS A 560 -1.93 -8.96 20.47
CA HIS A 560 -1.12 -9.17 19.26
C HIS A 560 -1.79 -10.06 18.21
N LYS A 561 -3.11 -10.25 18.33
CA LYS A 561 -3.94 -10.92 17.33
C LYS A 561 -3.48 -12.34 16.99
N ALA A 562 -3.03 -13.09 17.99
CA ALA A 562 -2.72 -14.52 17.83
C ALA A 562 -3.97 -15.40 17.60
N PHE A 563 -5.13 -14.78 17.37
CA PHE A 563 -6.46 -15.34 17.55
C PHE A 563 -6.80 -16.45 16.56
N ASP A 564 -6.18 -16.47 15.39
CA ASP A 564 -6.39 -17.50 14.38
C ASP A 564 -5.13 -18.33 14.06
N ALA A 565 -3.95 -17.89 14.52
CA ALA A 565 -2.69 -18.36 13.95
C ALA A 565 -2.19 -19.65 14.59
N CYS A 566 -2.56 -19.89 15.85
CA CYS A 566 -1.79 -20.81 16.68
C CYS A 566 -2.58 -21.57 17.74
N TRP A 567 -3.72 -21.05 18.22
CA TRP A 567 -4.49 -21.73 19.27
C TRP A 567 -5.08 -23.09 18.85
N PRO A 568 -5.48 -23.29 17.58
CA PRO A 568 -5.96 -24.59 17.11
C PRO A 568 -4.84 -25.53 16.64
N ILE A 569 -3.56 -25.11 16.61
CA ILE A 569 -2.45 -25.98 16.19
C ILE A 569 -2.38 -27.17 17.16
N PRO A 570 -2.51 -28.42 16.68
CA PRO A 570 -2.47 -29.58 17.55
C PRO A 570 -1.20 -29.57 18.42
N ARG A 571 -1.36 -29.72 19.74
CA ARG A 571 -0.25 -29.98 20.69
C ARG A 571 0.69 -31.11 20.21
N SER A 572 0.22 -32.00 19.33
CA SER A 572 1.00 -33.06 18.70
C SER A 572 2.08 -32.61 17.73
N LEU A 573 2.06 -31.36 17.25
CA LEU A 573 3.14 -30.78 16.44
C LEU A 573 4.35 -30.34 17.29
N TYR A 574 4.18 -30.28 18.62
CA TYR A 574 5.24 -30.01 19.59
C TYR A 574 5.36 -31.22 20.53
N PRO A 575 5.94 -32.34 20.06
CA PRO A 575 6.13 -33.50 20.90
C PRO A 575 7.09 -33.15 22.05
N ASP A 576 6.73 -33.58 23.25
CA ASP A 576 7.50 -33.57 24.50
C ASP A 576 7.45 -32.30 25.37
N ARG A 577 6.30 -32.09 25.99
CA ARG A 577 6.17 -31.27 27.22
C ARG A 577 6.52 -32.05 28.51
N ASP A 578 6.63 -33.38 28.44
CA ASP A 578 6.91 -34.26 29.60
C ASP A 578 8.40 -34.61 29.76
N ALA A 579 9.26 -34.22 28.82
CA ALA A 579 10.71 -34.44 28.92
C ALA A 579 11.38 -33.19 29.52
N ASN A 580 11.99 -33.37 30.69
CA ASN A 580 12.78 -32.37 31.41
C ASN A 580 13.64 -31.49 30.46
N PRO A 581 13.38 -30.16 30.34
CA PRO A 581 13.97 -29.31 29.31
C PRO A 581 15.50 -29.15 29.39
N LYS A 582 16.12 -29.60 30.49
CA LYS A 582 17.59 -29.63 30.62
C LYS A 582 18.28 -30.78 29.88
N ALA A 583 17.57 -31.85 29.49
CA ALA A 583 18.20 -33.04 28.91
C ALA A 583 18.20 -33.05 27.37
N ALA A 584 17.23 -32.41 26.71
CA ALA A 584 17.11 -32.42 25.24
C ALA A 584 18.06 -31.45 24.52
N LEU A 585 18.61 -30.47 25.24
CA LEU A 585 19.54 -29.46 24.72
C LEU A 585 21.01 -29.90 24.73
N ASP A 586 21.38 -30.97 25.44
CA ASP A 586 22.75 -31.49 25.49
C ASP A 586 23.03 -32.57 24.42
N SER A 587 22.02 -33.04 23.68
CA SER A 587 22.15 -34.16 22.73
C SER A 587 21.99 -33.81 21.25
N SER A 588 21.85 -32.54 20.88
CA SER A 588 21.55 -32.13 19.49
C SER A 588 22.50 -31.10 18.89
N LEU A 589 23.66 -30.84 19.50
CA LEU A 589 24.76 -30.14 18.82
C LEU A 589 25.57 -31.15 17.99
N PRO A 590 25.64 -31.03 16.66
CA PRO A 590 26.66 -31.75 15.89
C PRO A 590 28.05 -31.24 16.30
N SER A 591 28.89 -32.15 16.80
CA SER A 591 30.32 -31.95 16.98
C SER A 591 30.96 -31.38 15.71
N PRO A 592 31.90 -30.42 15.79
CA PRO A 592 32.60 -29.92 14.62
C PRO A 592 33.37 -31.05 13.93
N LEU A 593 33.27 -31.06 12.59
CA LEU A 593 33.96 -31.94 11.66
C LEU A 593 35.40 -32.24 12.10
N GLN A 594 35.67 -33.50 12.46
CA GLN A 594 37.02 -34.06 12.37
C GLN A 594 37.10 -34.91 11.11
N THR A 595 37.95 -34.46 10.19
CA THR A 595 38.49 -35.21 9.08
C THR A 595 39.19 -36.47 9.59
N ASN A 596 38.94 -37.63 8.98
CA ASN A 596 40.01 -38.56 8.61
C ASN A 596 39.57 -39.71 7.71
N HIS A 597 40.48 -40.02 6.78
CA HIS A 597 40.50 -41.10 5.81
C HIS A 597 40.27 -42.50 6.40
N HIS A 598 39.63 -43.42 5.64
CA HIS A 598 40.28 -44.64 5.14
C HIS A 598 39.39 -45.49 4.22
N HIS A 599 40.07 -46.14 3.28
CA HIS A 599 39.59 -47.05 2.23
C HIS A 599 38.95 -48.37 2.74
N ALA A 600 38.06 -48.96 1.93
CA ALA A 600 38.30 -50.19 1.14
C ALA A 600 37.09 -51.16 1.06
N ASN A 601 36.70 -51.44 -0.19
CA ASN A 601 36.29 -52.74 -0.76
C ASN A 601 35.16 -53.58 -0.12
N ARG A 602 34.05 -53.76 -0.88
CA ARG A 602 33.79 -54.96 -1.72
C ARG A 602 32.42 -54.88 -2.43
N THR A 603 32.42 -55.26 -3.69
CA THR A 603 31.30 -55.44 -4.65
C THR A 603 30.76 -56.90 -4.61
N PRO A 604 29.86 -57.36 -5.52
CA PRO A 604 28.43 -57.01 -5.63
C PRO A 604 27.54 -58.28 -5.87
N SER A 605 26.21 -58.18 -5.80
CA SER A 605 25.36 -59.11 -6.58
C SER A 605 23.94 -58.60 -6.89
N HIS A 606 23.67 -58.66 -8.20
CA HIS A 606 22.41 -58.78 -8.92
C HIS A 606 21.55 -57.56 -9.28
N GLN A 607 21.59 -57.35 -10.60
CA GLN A 607 20.87 -56.43 -11.46
C GLN A 607 19.41 -56.83 -11.66
N SER A 608 18.55 -55.82 -11.82
CA SER A 608 17.57 -55.79 -12.91
C SER A 608 17.55 -54.39 -13.54
N THR A 609 18.00 -54.35 -14.78
CA THR A 609 18.11 -53.27 -15.77
C THR A 609 16.73 -52.81 -16.27
N PHE A 610 16.42 -51.54 -16.52
CA PHE A 610 16.73 -50.70 -17.71
C PHE A 610 15.74 -49.50 -17.62
N HIS A 611 15.92 -48.27 -18.11
CA HIS A 611 16.93 -47.59 -18.91
C HIS A 611 16.71 -46.07 -18.75
N ALA A 612 17.66 -45.33 -18.20
CA ALA A 612 17.76 -43.88 -18.36
C ALA A 612 19.09 -43.58 -19.07
N ARG A 613 19.01 -43.06 -20.30
CA ARG A 613 20.09 -42.33 -20.98
C ARG A 613 19.71 -40.85 -20.85
N GLY A 614 20.54 -39.90 -20.49
CA GLY A 614 21.97 -39.84 -20.24
C GLY A 614 22.34 -38.37 -20.46
N TYR A 615 22.82 -37.68 -19.44
CA TYR A 615 23.42 -36.34 -19.59
C TYR A 615 24.88 -36.42 -19.14
N GLN A 616 25.78 -36.34 -20.11
CA GLN A 616 27.19 -36.03 -19.88
C GLN A 616 27.35 -34.51 -19.85
N ALA A 617 28.05 -34.03 -18.83
CA ALA A 617 28.50 -32.65 -18.69
C ALA A 617 29.88 -32.45 -19.34
N VAL A 618 30.07 -31.36 -20.10
CA VAL A 618 31.37 -30.68 -20.37
C VAL A 618 31.07 -29.23 -20.86
N PRO A 619 32.04 -28.28 -20.91
CA PRO A 619 32.47 -27.28 -19.91
C PRO A 619 32.09 -25.82 -20.33
N PRO A 620 32.51 -24.74 -19.61
CA PRO A 620 31.91 -23.41 -19.76
C PRO A 620 32.55 -22.59 -20.91
N GLY A 621 31.72 -21.88 -21.66
CA GLY A 621 32.17 -20.94 -22.69
C GLY A 621 31.01 -20.10 -23.24
N CYS A 622 31.23 -18.78 -23.24
CA CYS A 622 30.44 -17.67 -23.77
C CYS A 622 29.35 -17.93 -24.82
N GLY A 623 28.28 -17.12 -24.72
CA GLY A 623 27.65 -16.49 -25.88
C GLY A 623 26.23 -16.96 -26.19
N ASP A 624 25.29 -16.04 -25.96
CA ASP A 624 24.11 -15.75 -26.78
C ASP A 624 23.08 -16.84 -27.13
N HIS A 625 21.85 -16.51 -26.73
CA HIS A 625 20.58 -16.82 -27.37
C HIS A 625 20.10 -18.28 -27.42
N VAL A 626 18.91 -18.48 -26.83
CA VAL A 626 17.66 -19.01 -27.41
C VAL A 626 16.93 -19.88 -26.39
N CYS A 627 15.67 -19.52 -26.20
CA CYS A 627 14.58 -20.14 -25.45
C CYS A 627 14.67 -21.66 -25.24
N LEU A 628 14.31 -22.10 -24.03
CA LEU A 628 13.01 -22.75 -23.75
C LEU A 628 12.66 -22.59 -22.27
#